data_AF-A0A7C1YRV5-F1
#
_entry.id   AF-A0A7C1YRV5-F1
#
_cell.length_a   1.000
_cell.length_b   1.000
_cell.length_c   1.000
_cell.angle_alpha   90.00
_cell.angle_beta   90.00
_cell.angle_gamma   90.00
#
_symmetry.space_group_name_H-M   'P 1'
#
loop_
_entity.id
_entity.type
_entity.pdbx_description
1 polymer ?
#
loop_
_entity_poly.entity_id
_entity_poly.type
_entity_poly.pdbx_seq_one_letter_code
_entity_poly.pdbx_strand_id
1 'polypeptide(L)'
;KIDKIRVMPDWTIARVGGGNTPPVTAQFEAVAYMTGEQGDIKIGIMPAKWQAANFNEDAEQMKDVEFAGHIDQNGRFMPAGAGPNKARKYATNNAGNLSIIATITENGRAISGKAQLIVTVQRWNTPPIR
;
A
#
# COMPACT_ATOMS: atom_id res chain seq x y z
N LYS A 1 8.97 17.15 -17.36
CA LYS A 1 9.58 17.33 -16.04
C LYS A 1 8.53 17.03 -15.00
N ILE A 2 8.82 16.10 -14.11
CA ILE A 2 8.00 15.74 -12.96
C ILE A 2 8.59 16.48 -11.76
N ASP A 3 7.76 17.22 -11.04
CA ASP A 3 8.21 17.91 -9.83
C ASP A 3 7.82 17.15 -8.57
N LYS A 4 6.66 16.47 -8.59
CA LYS A 4 6.17 15.66 -7.47
C LYS A 4 5.34 14.49 -7.97
N ILE A 5 5.21 13.47 -7.12
CA ILE A 5 4.33 12.33 -7.38
C ILE A 5 3.44 12.10 -6.16
N ARG A 6 2.20 11.69 -6.39
CA ARG A 6 1.26 11.27 -5.34
C ARG A 6 0.86 9.83 -5.61
N VAL A 7 0.88 9.01 -4.57
CA VAL A 7 0.35 7.64 -4.64
C VAL A 7 -1.15 7.72 -4.40
N MET A 8 -1.93 7.17 -5.33
CA MET A 8 -3.39 7.12 -5.23
C MET A 8 -3.86 5.67 -5.10
N PRO A 9 -4.78 5.35 -4.18
CA PRO A 9 -5.25 6.23 -3.10
C PRO A 9 -4.12 6.57 -2.11
N ASP A 10 -4.23 7.71 -1.42
CA ASP A 10 -3.30 8.17 -0.38
C ASP A 10 -3.47 7.39 0.93
N TRP A 11 -4.69 6.91 1.18
CA TRP A 11 -5.01 5.98 2.25
C TRP A 11 -6.00 4.92 1.75
N THR A 12 -5.76 3.65 2.08
CA THR A 12 -6.72 2.58 1.81
C THR A 12 -6.51 1.37 2.72
N ILE A 13 -7.36 0.36 2.54
CA ILE A 13 -7.31 -0.89 3.27
C ILE A 13 -7.09 -2.09 2.33
N ALA A 14 -6.36 -3.08 2.83
CA ALA A 14 -6.37 -4.44 2.30
C ALA A 14 -6.88 -5.38 3.40
N ARG A 15 -7.41 -6.54 3.01
CA ARG A 15 -7.88 -7.54 3.99
C ARG A 15 -7.26 -8.89 3.73
N VAL A 16 -6.75 -9.50 4.79
CA VAL A 16 -6.30 -10.89 4.74
C VAL A 16 -7.45 -11.80 4.29
N GLY A 17 -7.12 -12.87 3.58
CA GLY A 17 -8.09 -13.84 3.07
C GLY A 17 -7.83 -15.24 3.61
N GLY A 18 -8.88 -16.03 3.82
CA GLY A 18 -8.78 -17.40 4.31
C GLY A 18 -10.13 -18.06 4.53
N GLY A 19 -10.17 -19.39 4.44
CA GLY A 19 -11.41 -20.17 4.47
C GLY A 19 -12.35 -19.77 3.33
N ASN A 20 -13.57 -19.38 3.66
CA ASN A 20 -14.60 -18.96 2.68
C ASN A 20 -14.57 -17.47 2.34
N THR A 21 -13.62 -16.69 2.87
CA THR A 21 -13.51 -15.26 2.58
C THR A 21 -12.27 -14.96 1.76
N PRO A 22 -12.40 -14.51 0.50
CA PRO A 22 -11.25 -14.18 -0.34
C PRO A 22 -10.51 -12.95 0.21
N PRO A 23 -9.19 -12.83 -0.07
CA PRO A 23 -8.43 -11.64 0.30
C PRO A 23 -8.94 -10.42 -0.47
N VAL A 24 -8.79 -9.24 0.14
CA VAL A 24 -9.07 -7.95 -0.52
C VAL A 24 -7.74 -7.28 -0.81
N THR A 25 -7.36 -7.24 -2.10
CA THR A 25 -6.17 -6.54 -2.58
C THR A 25 -6.38 -5.03 -2.62
N ALA A 26 -5.31 -4.26 -2.55
CA ALA A 26 -5.33 -2.81 -2.79
C ALA A 26 -4.54 -2.49 -4.06
N GLN A 27 -5.10 -1.69 -4.95
CA GLN A 27 -4.41 -1.18 -6.14
C GLN A 27 -3.92 0.24 -5.85
N PHE A 28 -2.69 0.52 -6.23
CA PHE A 28 -2.09 1.84 -6.17
C PHE A 28 -1.62 2.31 -7.54
N GLU A 29 -1.64 3.62 -7.74
CA GLU A 29 -1.18 4.29 -8.94
C GLU A 29 -0.27 5.47 -8.56
N ALA A 30 0.82 5.65 -9.30
CA ALA A 30 1.71 6.78 -9.10
C ALA A 30 1.30 7.91 -10.06
N VAL A 31 0.70 8.97 -9.52
CA VAL A 31 0.25 10.12 -10.30
C VAL A 31 1.30 11.22 -10.25
N ALA A 32 1.85 11.58 -11.40
CA ALA A 32 2.85 12.63 -11.53
C ALA A 32 2.20 14.01 -11.70
N TYR A 33 2.84 15.02 -11.11
CA TYR A 33 2.42 16.42 -11.19
C TYR A 33 3.62 17.32 -11.51
N MET A 34 3.32 18.39 -12.25
CA MET A 34 4.22 19.51 -12.51
C MET A 34 3.76 20.72 -11.70
N THR A 35 4.71 21.54 -11.22
CA THR A 35 4.40 22.77 -10.50
C THR A 35 4.22 23.89 -11.52
N GLY A 36 2.99 24.37 -11.70
CA GLY A 36 2.67 25.53 -12.52
C GLY A 36 2.61 26.82 -11.70
N GLU A 37 2.62 27.97 -12.37
CA GLU A 37 2.55 29.29 -11.71
C GLU A 37 1.28 29.50 -10.87
N GLN A 38 0.17 28.86 -11.27
CA GLN A 38 -1.14 28.98 -10.62
C GLN A 38 -1.53 27.72 -9.82
N GLY A 39 -0.66 26.71 -9.75
CA GLY A 39 -0.93 25.46 -9.03
C GLY A 39 -0.38 24.20 -9.69
N ASP A 40 -0.66 23.06 -9.07
CA ASP A 40 -0.18 21.76 -9.52
C ASP A 40 -0.96 21.27 -10.74
N ILE A 41 -0.25 20.97 -11.82
CA ILE A 41 -0.82 20.41 -13.05
C ILE A 41 -0.60 18.90 -13.03
N LYS A 42 -1.70 18.13 -13.12
CA LYS A 42 -1.64 16.66 -13.21
C LYS A 42 -1.09 16.26 -14.59
N ILE A 43 -0.02 15.49 -14.60
CA ILE A 43 0.57 14.93 -15.82
C ILE A 43 -0.18 13.63 -16.19
N GLY A 44 -0.30 12.71 -15.22
CA GLY A 44 -0.92 11.41 -15.46
C GLY A 44 -0.38 10.30 -14.56
N ILE A 45 -0.84 9.08 -14.80
CA ILE A 45 -0.34 7.87 -14.14
C ILE A 45 0.96 7.47 -14.84
N MET A 46 1.99 7.19 -14.04
CA MET A 46 3.32 6.86 -14.54
C MET A 46 3.79 5.51 -13.96
N PRO A 47 4.57 4.72 -14.72
CA PRO A 47 5.21 3.53 -14.19
C PRO A 47 6.19 3.92 -13.09
N ALA A 48 6.16 3.19 -11.97
CA ALA A 48 6.99 3.45 -10.80
C ALA A 48 7.57 2.16 -10.26
N LYS A 49 8.68 2.27 -9.51
CA LYS A 49 9.15 1.19 -8.64
C LYS A 49 8.36 1.21 -7.36
N TRP A 50 7.83 0.05 -6.99
CA TRP A 50 6.96 -0.10 -5.83
C TRP A 50 7.67 -0.86 -4.71
N GLN A 51 7.48 -0.37 -3.48
CA GLN A 51 7.91 -1.05 -2.26
C GLN A 51 6.93 -0.77 -1.12
N ALA A 52 6.88 -1.70 -0.16
CA ALA A 52 6.20 -1.50 1.11
C ALA A 52 7.25 -1.31 2.22
N ALA A 53 6.91 -0.51 3.23
CA ALA A 53 7.69 -0.30 4.44
C ALA A 53 6.76 -0.24 5.65
N ASN A 54 7.31 -0.38 6.86
CA ASN A 54 6.56 -0.13 8.09
C ASN A 54 6.14 1.35 8.15
N PHE A 55 4.89 1.62 8.56
CA PHE A 55 4.38 2.99 8.59
C PHE A 55 4.95 3.82 9.76
N ASN A 56 5.14 3.19 10.92
CA ASN A 56 5.62 3.80 12.15
C ASN A 56 6.46 2.82 12.99
N GLU A 57 6.98 3.29 14.13
CA GLU A 57 7.83 2.50 15.04
C GLU A 57 7.12 1.25 15.56
N ASP A 58 5.82 1.32 15.87
CA ASP A 58 5.04 0.16 16.32
C ASP A 58 4.96 -0.93 15.24
N ALA A 59 4.73 -0.54 13.98
CA ALA A 59 4.70 -1.44 12.84
C ALA A 59 6.08 -2.09 12.61
N GLU A 60 7.16 -1.36 12.89
CA GLU A 60 8.52 -1.89 12.83
C GLU A 60 8.79 -2.91 13.94
N GLN A 61 8.40 -2.63 15.18
CA GLN A 61 8.50 -3.58 16.29
C GLN A 61 7.70 -4.85 16.04
N MET A 62 6.54 -4.73 15.38
CA MET A 62 5.67 -5.85 15.00
C MET A 62 6.06 -6.51 13.67
N LYS A 63 7.07 -5.97 12.98
CA LYS A 63 7.57 -6.42 11.68
C LYS A 63 6.46 -6.53 10.63
N ASP A 64 5.56 -5.55 10.60
CA ASP A 64 4.34 -5.60 9.77
C ASP A 64 4.66 -5.84 8.29
N VAL A 65 5.70 -5.20 7.76
CA VAL A 65 6.13 -5.39 6.36
C VAL A 65 6.56 -6.82 6.03
N GLU A 66 7.07 -7.59 7.00
CA GLU A 66 7.48 -8.99 6.80
C GLU A 66 6.27 -9.93 6.72
N PHE A 67 5.16 -9.59 7.37
CA PHE A 67 4.03 -10.51 7.57
C PHE A 67 2.75 -10.12 6.81
N ALA A 68 2.51 -8.83 6.57
CA ALA A 68 1.21 -8.35 6.12
C ALA A 68 0.92 -8.64 4.64
N GLY A 69 1.94 -8.86 3.81
CA GLY A 69 1.81 -9.14 2.38
C GLY A 69 2.95 -8.58 1.56
N HIS A 70 2.75 -8.45 0.25
CA HIS A 70 3.71 -7.84 -0.67
C HIS A 70 3.02 -6.98 -1.73
N ILE A 71 3.74 -6.02 -2.28
CA ILE A 71 3.32 -5.23 -3.44
C ILE A 71 4.10 -5.68 -4.67
N ASP A 72 3.40 -5.89 -5.79
CA ASP A 72 4.03 -6.15 -7.08
C ASP A 72 4.48 -4.85 -7.77
N GLN A 73 5.22 -4.97 -8.87
CA GLN A 73 5.67 -3.80 -9.63
C GLN A 73 4.57 -3.16 -10.50
N ASN A 74 3.36 -3.71 -10.49
CA ASN A 74 2.17 -3.08 -11.09
C ASN A 74 1.41 -2.22 -10.06
N GLY A 75 1.93 -2.07 -8.83
CA GLY A 75 1.29 -1.31 -7.76
C GLY A 75 0.15 -2.05 -7.08
N ARG A 76 0.02 -3.36 -7.28
CA ARG A 76 -1.00 -4.18 -6.63
C ARG A 76 -0.46 -4.80 -5.35
N PHE A 77 -1.06 -4.46 -4.22
CA PHE A 77 -0.78 -5.08 -2.94
C PHE A 77 -1.61 -6.34 -2.73
N MET A 78 -0.92 -7.45 -2.46
CA MET A 78 -1.46 -8.77 -2.18
C MET A 78 -1.28 -9.08 -0.68
N PRO A 79 -2.37 -9.08 0.11
CA PRO A 79 -2.27 -9.36 1.53
C PRO A 79 -1.96 -10.84 1.79
N ALA A 80 -1.35 -11.12 2.94
CA ALA A 80 -1.06 -12.48 3.38
C ALA A 80 -2.35 -13.25 3.79
N GLY A 81 -2.17 -14.54 4.08
CA GLY A 81 -3.25 -15.41 4.54
C GLY A 81 -3.81 -14.97 5.90
N ALA A 82 -5.09 -15.26 6.12
CA ALA A 82 -5.78 -14.96 7.37
C ALA A 82 -5.54 -16.01 8.46
N GLY A 83 -6.00 -15.69 9.67
CA GLY A 83 -5.90 -16.53 10.86
C GLY A 83 -4.64 -16.27 11.70
N PRO A 84 -4.53 -16.93 12.86
CA PRO A 84 -3.40 -16.77 13.78
C PRO A 84 -2.08 -17.18 13.14
N ASN A 85 -1.07 -16.30 13.19
CA ASN A 85 0.27 -16.61 12.69
C ASN A 85 1.24 -16.86 13.86
N LYS A 86 1.61 -18.12 14.08
CA LYS A 86 2.53 -18.54 15.16
C LYS A 86 3.92 -17.87 15.12
N ALA A 87 4.34 -17.37 13.96
CA ALA A 87 5.61 -16.65 13.81
C ALA A 87 5.53 -15.20 14.31
N ARG A 88 4.33 -14.67 14.57
CA ARG A 88 4.13 -13.32 15.09
C ARG A 88 3.98 -13.31 16.60
N LYS A 89 4.32 -12.16 17.21
CA LYS A 89 4.06 -11.88 18.62
C LYS A 89 2.58 -12.13 18.94
N TYR A 90 2.31 -12.84 20.03
CA TYR A 90 0.96 -13.24 20.47
C TYR A 90 0.19 -14.14 19.50
N ALA A 91 0.86 -14.73 18.51
CA ALA A 91 0.20 -15.46 17.42
C ALA A 91 -0.90 -14.62 16.71
N THR A 92 -0.71 -13.30 16.63
CA THR A 92 -1.67 -12.39 15.98
C THR A 92 -1.79 -12.67 14.48
N ASN A 93 -2.81 -12.09 13.85
CA ASN A 93 -3.05 -12.22 12.41
C ASN A 93 -1.97 -11.49 11.59
N ASN A 94 -1.97 -11.72 10.28
CA ASN A 94 -1.12 -10.98 9.33
C ASN A 94 -1.66 -9.57 8.98
N ALA A 95 -2.20 -8.87 9.97
CA ALA A 95 -2.59 -7.46 9.85
C ALA A 95 -1.34 -6.56 9.95
N GLY A 96 -1.42 -5.32 9.50
CA GLY A 96 -0.31 -4.40 9.64
C GLY A 96 -0.59 -2.99 9.15
N ASN A 97 0.23 -2.04 9.58
CA ASN A 97 0.22 -0.64 9.16
C ASN A 97 1.43 -0.35 8.29
N LEU A 98 1.21 -0.14 7.00
CA LEU A 98 2.25 -0.05 5.98
C LEU A 98 2.28 1.32 5.31
N SER A 99 3.48 1.73 4.90
CA SER A 99 3.70 2.81 3.93
C SER A 99 4.00 2.20 2.57
N ILE A 100 3.15 2.47 1.59
CA ILE A 100 3.38 2.11 0.18
C ILE A 100 4.13 3.25 -0.48
N ILE A 101 5.28 2.94 -1.07
CA ILE A 101 6.18 3.94 -1.64
C ILE A 101 6.29 3.66 -3.14
N ALA A 102 5.96 4.66 -3.94
CA ALA A 102 6.25 4.69 -5.36
C ALA A 102 7.49 5.54 -5.60
N THR A 103 8.37 5.12 -6.51
CA THR A 103 9.52 5.92 -6.94
C THR A 103 9.62 5.94 -8.45
N ILE A 104 9.68 7.14 -9.03
CA ILE A 104 9.87 7.40 -10.45
C ILE A 104 11.27 7.99 -10.65
N THR A 105 11.96 7.57 -11.70
CA THR A 105 13.27 8.14 -12.07
C THR A 105 13.13 8.90 -13.38
N GLU A 106 13.35 10.21 -13.35
CA GLU A 106 13.37 11.08 -14.55
C GLU A 106 14.75 11.75 -14.62
N ASN A 107 15.48 11.56 -15.73
CA ASN A 107 16.80 12.17 -15.96
C ASN A 107 17.80 11.98 -14.80
N GLY A 108 17.81 10.78 -14.19
CA GLY A 108 18.67 10.46 -13.05
C GLY A 108 18.19 10.96 -11.68
N ARG A 109 17.09 11.73 -11.62
CA ARG A 109 16.47 12.17 -10.37
C ARG A 109 15.39 11.17 -9.93
N ALA A 110 15.52 10.66 -8.70
CA ALA A 110 14.47 9.88 -8.05
C ALA A 110 13.44 10.81 -7.40
N ILE A 111 12.16 10.58 -7.69
CA ILE A 111 11.03 11.30 -7.12
C ILE A 111 10.11 10.26 -6.51
N SER A 112 9.86 10.37 -5.21
CA SER A 112 9.08 9.38 -4.47
C SER A 112 7.84 9.99 -3.85
N GLY A 113 6.80 9.18 -3.73
CA GLY A 113 5.55 9.49 -3.05
C GLY A 113 5.15 8.32 -2.16
N LYS A 114 4.35 8.60 -1.14
CA LYS A 114 3.92 7.60 -0.17
C LYS A 114 2.40 7.61 -0.01
N ALA A 115 1.84 6.45 0.25
CA ALA A 115 0.47 6.26 0.73
C ALA A 115 0.48 5.38 1.98
N GLN A 116 -0.56 5.51 2.79
CA GLN A 116 -0.79 4.62 3.92
C GLN A 116 -1.70 3.46 3.51
N LEU A 117 -1.33 2.26 3.93
CA LEU A 117 -2.12 1.06 3.75
C LEU A 117 -2.33 0.37 5.10
N ILE A 118 -3.60 0.18 5.47
CA ILE A 118 -3.95 -0.67 6.61
C ILE A 118 -4.35 -2.04 6.12
N VAL A 119 -3.56 -3.06 6.45
CA VAL A 119 -3.93 -4.46 6.25
C VAL A 119 -4.70 -4.92 7.48
N THR A 120 -5.97 -5.30 7.31
CA THR A 120 -6.87 -5.65 8.42
C THR A 120 -7.56 -7.00 8.21
N VAL A 121 -8.38 -7.38 9.18
CA VAL A 121 -9.10 -8.67 9.22
C VAL A 121 -10.21 -8.76 8.19
N GLN A 122 -10.76 -9.97 8.03
CA GLN A 122 -11.86 -10.24 7.10
C GLN A 122 -13.13 -9.48 7.47
N ARG A 123 -14.06 -9.40 6.51
CA ARG A 123 -15.44 -8.96 6.72
C ARG A 123 -16.37 -10.09 6.29
N TRP A 124 -17.20 -10.59 7.20
CA TRP A 124 -18.11 -11.72 6.93
C TRP A 124 -19.49 -11.29 6.43
N ASN A 125 -19.92 -10.06 6.73
CA ASN A 125 -21.16 -9.49 6.22
C ASN A 125 -20.87 -8.44 5.16
N THR A 126 -21.14 -8.73 3.88
CA THR A 126 -20.89 -7.84 2.74
C THR A 126 -22.20 -7.56 1.99
N PRO A 127 -23.07 -6.67 2.52
CA PRO A 127 -24.30 -6.31 1.84
C PRO A 127 -24.02 -5.57 0.51
N PRO A 128 -25.01 -5.49 -0.41
CA PRO A 128 -24.84 -4.81 -1.70
C PRO A 128 -24.44 -3.32 -1.59
N ILE A 129 -24.89 -2.65 -0.53
CA ILE A 129 -24.53 -1.26 -0.20
C ILE A 129 -23.67 -1.30 1.06
N ARG A 130 -22.48 -0.70 0.98
CA ARG A 130 -21.45 -0.78 2.03
C ARG A 130 -21.52 0.35 3.04
#